data_AF-A0A1S3JF51-F1
#
_entry.id   AF-A0A1S3JF51-F1
#
_cell.length_a   1.000
_cell.length_b   1.000
_cell.length_c   1.000
_cell.angle_alpha   90.00
_cell.angle_beta   90.00
_cell.angle_gamma   90.00
#
_symmetry.space_group_name_H-M   'P 1'
#
loop_
_entity.id
_entity.type
_entity.pdbx_description
1 polymer ?
#
loop_
_entity_poly.entity_id
_entity_poly.type
_entity_poly.pdbx_seq_one_letter_code
_entity_poly.pdbx_strand_id
1 'polypeptide(L)'
;MADINISVSIGVVVCVIVAELISTLWYNDRTPWHSWHGARFFAAALISDVGLVLIMSFLTKKYYSVSYRDWESAAWLAGLTAALYACLEAPHVVHNGHSLRNFTFHVFHKFVIVFAIVLVYDYCNQHF
;
A
#
# COMPACT_ATOMS: atom_id res chain seq x y z
N MET A 1 12.15 16.56 -21.50
CA MET A 1 11.74 16.60 -20.07
C MET A 1 10.44 15.83 -20.00
N ALA A 2 10.35 14.80 -19.17
CA ALA A 2 9.09 14.06 -19.01
C ALA A 2 8.21 14.85 -18.04
N ASP A 3 7.18 15.50 -18.56
CA ASP A 3 6.21 16.22 -17.74
C ASP A 3 5.46 15.22 -16.85
N ILE A 4 5.72 15.26 -15.55
CA ILE A 4 4.97 14.48 -14.56
C ILE A 4 3.63 15.19 -14.33
N ASN A 5 2.66 14.91 -15.19
CA ASN A 5 1.31 15.42 -15.02
C ASN A 5 0.54 14.55 -14.01
N ILE A 6 0.68 14.87 -12.72
CA ILE A 6 -0.10 14.25 -11.64
C ILE A 6 -1.49 14.87 -11.65
N SER A 7 -2.38 14.34 -12.49
CA SER A 7 -3.80 14.68 -12.41
C SER A 7 -4.45 13.90 -11.24
N VAL A 8 -5.15 14.63 -10.37
CA VAL A 8 -6.01 14.01 -9.34
C VAL A 8 -7.24 13.46 -10.06
N SER A 9 -7.17 12.19 -10.50
CA SER A 9 -8.29 11.50 -11.09
C SER A 9 -9.20 10.92 -10.00
N ILE A 10 -10.46 10.63 -10.36
CA ILE A 10 -11.41 9.94 -9.48
C ILE A 10 -10.82 8.63 -8.96
N GLY A 11 -10.08 7.89 -9.81
CA GLY A 11 -9.39 6.66 -9.41
C GLY A 11 -8.37 6.85 -8.28
N VAL A 12 -7.63 7.96 -8.26
CA VAL A 12 -6.69 8.29 -7.16
C VAL A 12 -7.45 8.46 -5.85
N VAL A 13 -8.57 9.18 -5.87
CA VAL A 13 -9.40 9.39 -4.67
C VAL A 13 -9.96 8.08 -4.14
N VAL A 14 -10.48 7.22 -5.03
CA VAL A 14 -10.98 5.88 -4.65
C VAL A 14 -9.88 5.03 -4.04
N CYS A 15 -8.67 5.04 -4.62
CA CYS A 15 -7.54 4.30 -4.07
C CYS A 15 -7.13 4.76 -2.67
N VAL A 16 -7.17 6.07 -2.39
CA VAL A 16 -6.88 6.61 -1.05
C VAL A 16 -7.93 6.10 -0.04
N ILE A 17 -9.22 6.12 -0.41
CA ILE A 17 -10.29 5.60 0.44
C ILE A 17 -10.11 4.11 0.72
N VAL A 18 -9.75 3.32 -0.29
CA VAL A 18 -9.51 1.88 -0.14
C VAL A 18 -8.31 1.59 0.76
N ALA A 19 -7.20 2.31 0.58
CA ALA A 19 -6.01 2.17 1.43
C ALA A 19 -6.32 2.47 2.91
N GLU A 20 -7.08 3.54 3.15
CA GLU A 20 -7.50 3.95 4.48
C GLU A 20 -8.48 2.95 5.11
N LEU A 21 -9.40 2.40 4.32
CA LEU A 21 -10.34 1.35 4.77
C LEU A 21 -9.59 0.08 5.20
N ILE A 22 -8.64 -0.38 4.37
CA ILE A 22 -7.80 -1.54 4.69
C ILE A 22 -7.02 -1.28 5.97
N SER A 23 -6.36 -0.12 6.08
CA SER A 23 -5.62 0.28 7.28
C SER A 23 -6.51 0.32 8.53
N THR A 24 -7.72 0.87 8.42
CA THR A 24 -8.67 0.95 9.53
C THR A 24 -9.11 -0.43 10.00
N LEU A 25 -9.43 -1.32 9.05
CA LEU A 25 -9.82 -2.71 9.37
C LEU A 25 -8.64 -3.49 9.95
N TRP A 26 -7.42 -3.25 9.46
CA TRP A 26 -6.21 -3.91 9.92
C TRP A 26 -5.84 -3.54 11.36
N TYR A 27 -5.98 -2.28 11.73
CA TYR A 27 -5.63 -1.80 13.07
C TYR A 27 -6.82 -1.74 14.03
N ASN A 28 -7.97 -2.33 13.67
CA ASN A 28 -9.14 -2.41 14.54
C ASN A 28 -8.86 -3.23 15.80
N ASP A 29 -9.45 -2.81 16.92
CA ASP A 29 -9.40 -3.42 18.25
C ASP A 29 -9.79 -4.91 18.28
N ARG A 30 -10.57 -5.35 17.29
CA ARG A 30 -11.01 -6.74 17.15
C ARG A 30 -10.01 -7.65 16.41
N THR A 31 -8.90 -7.11 15.91
CA THR A 31 -7.92 -7.93 15.18
C THR A 31 -7.04 -8.73 16.15
N PRO A 32 -6.63 -9.97 15.79
CA PRO A 32 -5.80 -10.82 16.65
C PRO A 32 -4.46 -10.20 17.05
N TRP A 33 -4.01 -9.19 16.30
CA TRP A 33 -2.75 -8.51 16.50
C TRP A 33 -2.88 -7.12 17.14
N HIS A 34 -4.09 -6.65 17.45
CA HIS A 34 -4.34 -5.30 17.99
C HIS A 34 -3.49 -4.92 19.22
N SER A 35 -3.36 -5.83 20.20
CA SER A 35 -2.68 -5.55 21.48
C SER A 35 -1.18 -5.24 21.38
N TRP A 36 -0.62 -5.31 20.17
CA TRP A 36 0.80 -5.10 19.88
C TRP A 36 1.04 -3.86 19.02
N HIS A 37 -0.02 -3.14 18.66
CA HIS A 37 0.02 -1.96 17.81
C HIS A 37 -0.28 -0.71 18.64
N GLY A 38 0.56 0.32 18.47
CA GLY A 38 0.37 1.61 19.14
C GLY A 38 -0.83 2.39 18.59
N ALA A 39 -1.12 3.53 19.21
CA ALA A 39 -2.21 4.41 18.77
C ALA A 39 -2.03 4.84 17.29
N ARG A 40 -3.11 4.72 16.51
CA ARG A 40 -3.11 5.12 15.10
C ARG A 40 -3.27 6.64 14.97
N PHE A 41 -2.27 7.29 14.39
CA PHE A 41 -2.36 8.72 14.04
C PHE A 41 -3.06 8.88 12.69
N PHE A 42 -4.38 9.12 12.71
CA PHE A 42 -5.22 9.19 11.51
C PHE A 42 -4.71 10.18 10.47
N ALA A 43 -4.32 11.40 10.88
CA ALA A 43 -3.82 12.41 9.93
C ALA A 43 -2.51 11.99 9.25
N ALA A 44 -1.58 11.40 9.99
CA ALA A 44 -0.32 10.91 9.43
C ALA A 44 -0.55 9.71 8.48
N ALA A 45 -1.48 8.82 8.84
CA ALA A 45 -1.89 7.70 7.99
C ALA A 45 -2.46 8.19 6.66
N LEU A 46 -3.40 9.15 6.70
CA LEU A 46 -4.02 9.71 5.50
C LEU A 46 -2.99 10.37 4.56
N ILE A 47 -2.06 11.17 5.11
CA ILE A 47 -1.00 11.82 4.32
C ILE A 47 -0.10 10.75 3.67
N SER A 48 0.26 9.71 4.42
CA SER A 48 1.05 8.60 3.90
C SER A 48 0.32 7.84 2.80
N ASP A 49 -0.98 7.60 2.94
CA ASP A 49 -1.79 6.88 1.95
C ASP A 49 -1.92 7.67 0.65
N VAL A 50 -2.12 8.99 0.72
CA VAL A 50 -2.08 9.88 -0.46
C VAL A 50 -0.73 9.77 -1.17
N GLY A 51 0.38 9.87 -0.43
CA GLY A 51 1.72 9.75 -1.00
C GLY A 51 1.93 8.40 -1.70
N LEU A 52 1.54 7.30 -1.04
CA LEU A 52 1.67 5.95 -1.57
C LEU A 52 0.85 5.77 -2.86
N VAL A 53 -0.41 6.21 -2.87
CA VAL A 53 -1.29 6.11 -4.05
C VAL A 53 -0.71 6.89 -5.23
N LEU A 54 -0.17 8.10 -5.00
CA LEU A 54 0.44 8.88 -6.07
C LEU A 54 1.66 8.18 -6.67
N ILE A 55 2.53 7.60 -5.84
CA ILE A 55 3.69 6.83 -6.29
C ILE A 55 3.23 5.60 -7.10
N MET A 56 2.27 4.83 -6.58
CA MET A 56 1.76 3.63 -7.26
C MET A 56 1.05 3.97 -8.57
N SER A 57 0.26 5.04 -8.60
CA SER A 57 -0.39 5.58 -9.81
C SER A 57 0.67 5.93 -10.87
N PHE A 58 1.75 6.60 -10.47
CA PHE A 58 2.85 6.92 -11.39
C PHE A 58 3.55 5.67 -11.92
N LEU A 59 3.91 4.73 -11.04
CA LEU A 59 4.57 3.49 -11.43
C LEU A 59 3.70 2.65 -12.37
N THR A 60 2.41 2.55 -12.06
CA THR A 60 1.44 1.80 -12.87
C THR A 60 1.28 2.44 -14.25
N LYS A 61 1.11 3.77 -14.31
CA LYS A 61 1.01 4.49 -15.59
C LYS A 61 2.28 4.37 -16.44
N LYS A 62 3.46 4.43 -15.82
CA LYS A 62 4.74 4.49 -16.54
C LYS A 62 5.25 3.11 -16.97
N TYR A 63 5.08 2.09 -16.13
CA TYR A 63 5.68 0.77 -16.33
C TYR A 63 4.66 -0.34 -16.61
N TYR A 64 3.38 -0.12 -16.30
CA TYR A 64 2.32 -1.11 -16.48
C TYR A 64 1.25 -0.65 -17.48
N SER A 65 1.56 0.28 -18.38
CA SER A 65 0.61 0.69 -19.41
C SER A 65 0.35 -0.47 -20.39
N VAL A 66 -0.86 -1.01 -20.31
CA VAL A 66 -1.55 -1.85 -21.30
C VAL A 66 -1.12 -3.33 -21.40
N SER A 67 0.14 -3.71 -21.23
CA SER A 67 0.58 -5.10 -21.50
C SER A 67 0.57 -6.07 -20.30
N TYR A 68 0.47 -5.56 -19.07
CA TYR A 68 0.61 -6.35 -17.83
C TYR A 68 -0.53 -6.07 -16.85
N ARG A 69 -1.77 -6.23 -17.31
CA ARG A 69 -3.02 -6.04 -16.53
C ARG A 69 -3.48 -7.30 -15.79
N ASP A 70 -2.56 -8.22 -15.53
CA ASP A 70 -2.88 -9.43 -14.78
C ASP A 70 -2.71 -9.21 -13.28
N TRP A 71 -3.57 -9.87 -12.51
CA TRP A 71 -3.47 -9.87 -11.05
C TRP A 71 -2.09 -10.34 -10.57
N GLU A 72 -1.41 -11.20 -11.35
CA GLU A 72 -0.04 -11.65 -11.08
C GLU A 72 0.97 -10.50 -11.11
N SER A 73 0.83 -9.61 -12.08
CA SER A 73 1.68 -8.42 -12.24
C SER A 73 1.50 -7.44 -11.07
N ALA A 74 0.26 -7.25 -10.64
CA ALA A 74 -0.06 -6.48 -9.43
C ALA A 74 0.52 -7.14 -8.17
N ALA A 75 0.47 -8.48 -8.07
CA ALA A 75 1.03 -9.23 -6.95
C ALA A 75 2.57 -9.12 -6.91
N TRP A 76 3.24 -9.13 -8.05
CA TRP A 76 4.68 -8.90 -8.14
C TRP A 76 5.07 -7.49 -7.70
N LEU A 77 4.35 -6.46 -8.17
CA LEU A 77 4.61 -5.08 -7.75
C LEU A 77 4.40 -4.89 -6.24
N ALA A 78 3.30 -5.43 -5.72
CA ALA A 78 3.00 -5.40 -4.29
C ALA A 78 4.03 -6.18 -3.47
N GLY A 79 4.43 -7.36 -3.94
CA GLY A 79 5.44 -8.22 -3.33
C GLY A 79 6.81 -7.55 -3.27
N LEU A 80 7.27 -6.95 -4.37
CA LEU A 80 8.53 -6.21 -4.42
C LEU A 80 8.51 -4.99 -3.52
N THR A 81 7.39 -4.25 -3.48
CA THR A 81 7.24 -3.08 -2.61
C THR A 81 7.23 -3.48 -1.13
N ALA A 82 6.54 -4.57 -0.80
CA ALA A 82 6.53 -5.12 0.56
C ALA A 82 7.90 -5.68 0.97
N ALA A 83 8.62 -6.33 0.05
CA ALA A 83 9.98 -6.81 0.28
C ALA A 83 10.97 -5.64 0.49
N LEU A 84 10.84 -4.57 -0.28
CA LEU A 84 11.63 -3.35 -0.07
C LEU A 84 11.37 -2.77 1.33
N TYR A 85 10.11 -2.66 1.73
CA TYR A 85 9.73 -2.25 3.08
C TYR A 85 10.33 -3.21 4.14
N ALA A 86 10.24 -4.52 3.92
CA ALA A 86 10.81 -5.53 4.79
C ALA A 86 12.32 -5.34 4.99
N CYS A 87 13.08 -5.10 3.92
CA CYS A 87 14.52 -4.85 3.99
C CYS A 87 14.86 -3.55 4.74
N LEU A 88 14.04 -2.51 4.61
CA LEU A 88 14.24 -1.22 5.28
C LEU A 88 13.86 -1.29 6.77
N GLU A 89 12.81 -2.04 7.10
CA GLU A 89 12.30 -2.17 8.47
C GLU A 89 13.09 -3.20 9.29
N ALA A 90 13.62 -4.25 8.67
CA ALA A 90 14.31 -5.36 9.35
C ALA A 90 15.40 -4.93 10.36
N PRO A 91 16.26 -3.92 10.10
CA PRO A 91 17.25 -3.45 11.08
C PRO A 91 16.64 -2.83 12.33
N HIS A 92 15.40 -2.33 12.28
CA HIS A 92 14.75 -1.62 13.38
C HIS A 92 14.04 -2.60 14.35
N VAL A 93 13.77 -3.81 13.89
CA VAL A 93 13.08 -4.86 14.67
C VAL A 93 14.02 -5.90 15.28
N VAL A 94 15.35 -5.78 15.17
CA VAL A 94 16.31 -6.79 15.68
C VAL A 94 16.30 -6.94 17.22
N HIS A 95 15.69 -6.00 17.94
CA HIS A 95 15.90 -5.79 19.37
C HIS A 95 14.98 -6.60 20.32
N ASN A 96 13.94 -7.31 19.83
CA ASN A 96 12.91 -7.89 20.72
C ASN A 96 12.30 -9.22 20.20
N GLY A 97 12.02 -10.21 21.05
CA GLY A 97 11.53 -11.53 20.63
C GLY A 97 10.15 -11.55 19.95
N HIS A 98 9.30 -10.55 20.21
CA HIS A 98 8.02 -10.37 19.53
C HIS A 98 8.12 -9.62 18.18
N SER A 99 9.31 -9.16 17.82
CA SER A 99 9.53 -8.28 16.68
C SER A 99 9.29 -8.95 15.33
N LEU A 100 9.64 -10.23 15.19
CA LEU A 100 9.49 -10.97 13.93
C LEU A 100 8.02 -11.06 13.52
N ARG A 101 7.14 -11.30 14.48
CA ARG A 101 5.70 -11.40 14.22
C ARG A 101 5.11 -10.04 13.84
N ASN A 102 5.44 -8.98 14.58
CA ASN A 102 4.98 -7.63 14.27
C ASN A 102 5.49 -7.17 12.91
N PHE A 103 6.76 -7.41 12.62
CA PHE A 103 7.37 -7.18 11.32
C PHE A 103 6.60 -7.90 10.20
N THR A 104 6.32 -9.19 10.37
CA THR A 104 5.58 -9.98 9.37
C THR A 104 4.20 -9.39 9.11
N PHE A 105 3.46 -9.00 10.16
CA PHE A 105 2.14 -8.36 9.99
C PHE A 105 2.23 -6.99 9.30
N HIS A 106 3.24 -6.18 9.61
CA HIS A 106 3.43 -4.89 8.94
C HIS A 106 3.79 -5.06 7.47
N VAL A 107 4.71 -5.97 7.15
CA VAL A 107 5.10 -6.28 5.76
C VAL A 107 3.89 -6.80 4.98
N PHE A 108 3.14 -7.73 5.56
CA PHE A 108 1.95 -8.28 4.91
C PHE A 108 0.84 -7.23 4.74
N HIS A 109 0.66 -6.34 5.70
CA HIS A 109 -0.24 -5.20 5.57
C HIS A 109 0.16 -4.28 4.39
N LYS A 110 1.46 -3.97 4.23
CA LYS A 110 1.94 -3.17 3.09
C LYS A 110 1.70 -3.88 1.77
N PHE A 111 1.92 -5.20 1.72
CA PHE A 111 1.58 -6.01 0.56
C PHE A 111 0.09 -5.86 0.19
N VAL A 112 -0.82 -6.08 1.14
CA VAL A 112 -2.28 -6.02 0.90
C VAL A 112 -2.71 -4.64 0.41
N ILE A 113 -2.21 -3.57 1.03
CA ILE A 113 -2.52 -2.19 0.60
C ILE A 113 -2.05 -1.94 -0.83
N VAL A 114 -0.79 -2.22 -1.13
CA VAL A 114 -0.23 -1.94 -2.47
C VAL A 114 -0.95 -2.78 -3.52
N PHE A 115 -1.24 -4.05 -3.23
CA PHE A 115 -1.98 -4.93 -4.12
C PHE A 115 -3.38 -4.39 -4.43
N ALA A 116 -4.12 -3.98 -3.40
CA ALA A 116 -5.44 -3.41 -3.55
C ALA A 116 -5.42 -2.08 -4.32
N ILE A 117 -4.48 -1.18 -4.02
CA ILE A 117 -4.32 0.09 -4.75
C ILE A 117 -4.10 -0.17 -6.24
N VAL A 118 -3.20 -1.09 -6.61
CA VAL A 118 -2.88 -1.36 -8.02
C VAL A 118 -4.09 -1.93 -8.76
N LEU A 119 -4.80 -2.88 -8.17
CA LEU A 119 -6.01 -3.46 -8.77
C LEU A 119 -7.15 -2.45 -8.91
N VAL A 120 -7.43 -1.69 -7.85
CA VAL A 120 -8.50 -0.68 -7.86
C VAL A 120 -8.16 0.43 -8.83
N TYR A 121 -6.91 0.86 -8.89
CA TYR A 121 -6.46 1.88 -9.81
C TYR A 121 -6.65 1.43 -11.26
N ASP A 122 -6.29 0.18 -11.58
CA ASP A 122 -6.50 -0.36 -12.92
C ASP A 122 -7.99 -0.47 -13.27
N TYR A 123 -8.81 -0.99 -12.35
CA TYR A 123 -10.26 -1.04 -12.50
C TYR A 123 -10.85 0.35 -12.77
N CYS A 124 -10.46 1.36 -11.98
CA CYS A 124 -10.93 2.72 -12.18
C CYS A 124 -10.52 3.28 -13.54
N ASN A 125 -9.31 3.02 -14.03
CA ASN A 125 -8.87 3.46 -15.35
C ASN A 125 -9.57 2.74 -16.52
N GLN A 126 -10.20 1.58 -16.28
CA GLN A 126 -10.97 0.86 -17.30
C GLN A 126 -12.40 1.39 -17.43
N HIS A 127 -12.96 1.93 -16.35
CA HIS A 127 -14.39 2.25 -16.24
C HIS A 127 -14.70 3.75 -16.13
N PHE A 128 -13.70 4.60 -15.91
CA PHE A 128 -13.83 6.06 -15.77
C PHE A 128 -12.74 6.78 -16.57
#